data_AF-A0A2C6DVD5-F1
#
_entry.id   AF-A0A2C6DVD5-F1
#
_cell.length_a   1.000
_cell.length_b   1.000
_cell.length_c   1.000
_cell.angle_alpha   90.00
_cell.angle_beta   90.00
_cell.angle_gamma   90.00
#
_symmetry.space_group_name_H-M   'P 1'
#
loop_
_entity.id
_entity.type
_entity.pdbx_description
1 polymer ?
#
loop_
_entity_poly.entity_id
_entity_poly.type
_entity_poly.pdbx_seq_one_letter_code
_entity_poly.pdbx_strand_id
1 'polypeptide(L)'
;MNIFNKLFGSKAKPEESQLDQSEQSADCHTKQALIEQYGGFALEKQDNLANLIGELPWNANLDDGEIRFGDNLFFPIQILGTFSHSSQTWLWAWANSQSNIPQNLLQQALTLKQYGENHGIDLLSNDTVDASETDLHFIGLIASGMFNSSGYYLADYGEGILCVTISSADIDRSFSNDHLAIMTIFPQLIALYEMNHKNALTRYLQQKGYQIQAGENQLTATKGDKTIRAEFDQLSRMTQLNG
;
A
#
# COMPACT_ATOMS: atom_id res chain seq x y z
N MET A 1 -11.52 55.27 -7.28
CA MET A 1 -10.16 55.75 -6.91
C MET A 1 -9.86 55.25 -5.52
N ASN A 2 -8.73 54.57 -5.38
CA ASN A 2 -8.39 53.69 -4.27
C ASN A 2 -7.81 54.45 -3.06
N ILE A 3 -8.35 54.11 -1.90
CA ILE A 3 -7.97 54.47 -0.51
C ILE A 3 -6.76 53.65 -0.04
N PHE A 4 -5.74 53.57 -0.89
CA PHE A 4 -4.44 52.96 -0.56
C PHE A 4 -3.47 54.06 -0.10
N ASN A 5 -2.80 53.82 1.03
CA ASN A 5 -1.63 54.55 1.55
C ASN A 5 -1.86 55.65 2.60
N LYS A 6 -2.54 55.32 3.70
CA LYS A 6 -2.22 55.91 5.01
C LYS A 6 -2.80 55.02 6.09
N LEU A 7 -1.93 54.32 6.81
CA LEU A 7 -2.06 53.83 8.21
C LEU A 7 -1.09 52.64 8.38
N PHE A 8 0.12 52.93 8.89
CA PHE A 8 1.11 52.00 9.48
C PHE A 8 1.90 51.09 8.50
N GLY A 9 3.23 51.01 8.46
CA GLY A 9 4.25 51.30 9.47
C GLY A 9 4.99 50.01 9.85
N SER A 10 6.05 49.67 9.09
CA SER A 10 7.15 48.73 9.44
C SER A 10 6.80 47.45 10.20
N LYS A 11 6.76 46.30 9.49
CA LYS A 11 7.46 45.02 9.83
C LYS A 11 7.01 43.87 8.92
N ALA A 12 8.00 43.08 8.51
CA ALA A 12 7.98 41.70 8.02
C ALA A 12 7.06 41.32 6.84
N LYS A 13 7.66 40.64 5.85
CA LYS A 13 6.98 39.90 4.77
C LYS A 13 5.94 38.93 5.36
N PRO A 14 4.77 38.75 4.72
CA PRO A 14 3.88 37.64 5.06
C PRO A 14 4.52 36.34 4.58
N GLU A 15 4.74 35.40 5.50
CA GLU A 15 4.95 33.99 5.19
C GLU A 15 3.63 33.42 4.69
N GLU A 16 3.64 32.90 3.46
CA GLU A 16 2.61 32.00 2.96
C GLU A 16 2.69 30.70 3.78
N SER A 17 1.54 30.33 4.35
CA SER A 17 1.33 29.10 5.09
C SER A 17 1.62 27.88 4.21
N GLN A 18 2.81 27.31 4.39
CA GLN A 18 3.10 25.95 3.97
C GLN A 18 2.40 25.01 4.95
N LEU A 19 1.39 24.29 4.47
CA LEU A 19 0.83 23.14 5.15
C LEU A 19 1.95 22.11 5.29
N ASP A 20 2.31 21.88 6.53
CA ASP A 20 3.33 20.97 7.00
C ASP A 20 3.00 19.53 6.54
N GLN A 21 3.75 19.02 5.56
CA GLN A 21 3.71 17.62 5.12
C GLN A 21 4.82 16.80 5.81
N SER A 22 5.39 17.28 6.92
CA SER A 22 6.55 16.66 7.56
C SER A 22 6.24 15.95 8.88
N GLU A 23 5.08 15.29 9.01
CA GLU A 23 4.82 14.41 10.16
C GLU A 23 4.00 13.16 9.76
N GLN A 24 4.56 12.26 8.93
CA GLN A 24 4.04 10.88 8.81
C GLN A 24 4.97 9.94 8.01
N SER A 25 6.16 9.64 8.52
CA SER A 25 6.81 8.36 8.21
C SER A 25 7.65 7.95 9.41
N ALA A 26 7.16 6.97 10.17
CA ALA A 26 8.07 6.23 11.04
C ALA A 26 9.07 5.52 10.14
N ASP A 27 10.35 5.82 10.36
CA ASP A 27 11.53 5.19 9.78
C ASP A 27 11.35 3.67 9.64
N CYS A 28 10.97 3.25 8.43
CA CYS A 28 10.55 1.89 8.13
C CYS A 28 11.67 1.20 7.33
N HIS A 29 12.55 0.51 8.05
CA HIS A 29 13.81 -0.02 7.51
C HIS A 29 13.80 -1.53 7.24
N THR A 30 12.71 -2.24 7.54
CA THR A 30 12.64 -3.70 7.41
C THR A 30 11.39 -4.16 6.67
N LYS A 31 11.42 -5.37 6.10
CA LYS A 31 10.22 -5.99 5.50
C LYS A 31 9.06 -6.05 6.49
N GLN A 32 9.35 -6.31 7.77
CA GLN A 32 8.37 -6.32 8.85
C GLN A 32 7.77 -4.92 9.09
N ALA A 33 8.60 -3.88 9.16
CA ALA A 33 8.07 -2.52 9.32
C ALA A 33 7.16 -2.11 8.14
N LEU A 34 7.48 -2.53 6.91
CA LEU A 34 6.66 -2.26 5.73
C LEU A 34 5.29 -2.94 5.83
N ILE A 35 5.26 -4.21 6.25
CA ILE A 35 3.99 -4.93 6.41
C ILE A 35 3.17 -4.38 7.57
N GLU A 36 3.81 -3.99 8.67
CA GLU A 36 3.16 -3.32 9.80
C GLU A 36 2.53 -2.00 9.39
N GLN A 37 3.22 -1.23 8.54
CA GLN A 37 2.76 0.08 8.11
C GLN A 37 1.63 -0.02 7.08
N TYR A 38 1.71 -0.94 6.11
CA TYR A 38 0.86 -0.92 4.92
C TYR A 38 -0.07 -2.13 4.79
N GLY A 39 0.28 -3.26 5.42
CA GLY A 39 -0.32 -4.57 5.12
C GLY A 39 -1.81 -4.65 5.39
N GLY A 40 -2.30 -4.13 6.52
CA GLY A 40 -3.71 -4.26 6.90
C GLY A 40 -4.67 -3.58 5.92
N PHE A 41 -4.40 -2.31 5.60
CA PHE A 41 -5.27 -1.56 4.69
C PHE A 41 -5.11 -2.02 3.25
N ALA A 42 -3.89 -2.36 2.83
CA ALA A 42 -3.65 -2.94 1.51
C ALA A 42 -4.35 -4.29 1.33
N LEU A 43 -4.40 -5.14 2.37
CA LEU A 43 -5.03 -6.45 2.30
C LEU A 43 -6.55 -6.33 2.19
N GLU A 44 -7.16 -5.41 2.92
CA GLU A 44 -8.60 -5.14 2.79
C GLU A 44 -8.96 -4.64 1.39
N LYS A 45 -8.13 -3.75 0.82
CA LYS A 45 -8.31 -3.31 -0.58
C LYS A 45 -8.10 -4.45 -1.58
N GLN A 46 -7.11 -5.31 -1.34
CA GLN A 46 -6.86 -6.49 -2.16
C GLN A 46 -8.06 -7.45 -2.16
N ASP A 47 -8.68 -7.67 -1.02
CA ASP A 47 -9.90 -8.48 -0.90
C ASP A 47 -11.07 -7.89 -1.71
N ASN A 48 -11.27 -6.56 -1.63
CA ASN A 48 -12.27 -5.86 -2.44
C ASN A 48 -11.99 -5.97 -3.95
N LEU A 49 -10.73 -5.81 -4.38
CA LEU A 49 -10.35 -6.00 -5.79
C LEU A 49 -10.63 -7.45 -6.23
N ALA A 50 -10.23 -8.44 -5.44
CA ALA A 50 -10.44 -9.86 -5.74
C ALA A 50 -11.94 -10.20 -5.89
N ASN A 51 -12.78 -9.68 -5.00
CA ASN A 51 -14.23 -9.85 -5.07
C ASN A 51 -14.85 -9.20 -6.32
N LEU A 52 -14.30 -8.06 -6.77
CA LEU A 52 -14.78 -7.37 -7.97
C LEU A 52 -14.43 -8.10 -9.26
N ILE A 53 -13.18 -8.55 -9.40
CA ILE A 53 -12.70 -9.18 -10.64
C ILE A 53 -13.03 -10.68 -10.72
N GLY A 54 -13.16 -11.36 -9.58
CA GLY A 54 -13.40 -12.80 -9.50
C GLY A 54 -12.39 -13.60 -10.34
N GLU A 55 -12.91 -14.53 -11.14
CA GLU A 55 -12.14 -15.38 -12.06
C GLU A 55 -12.15 -14.88 -13.51
N LEU A 56 -12.48 -13.59 -13.73
CA LEU A 56 -12.53 -13.04 -15.08
C LEU A 56 -11.14 -13.12 -15.75
N PRO A 57 -11.07 -13.45 -17.05
CA PRO A 57 -9.82 -13.48 -17.77
C PRO A 57 -9.21 -12.09 -17.84
N TRP A 58 -7.90 -12.01 -17.72
CA TRP A 58 -7.17 -10.75 -17.74
C TRP A 58 -6.48 -10.50 -19.09
N ASN A 59 -6.31 -9.23 -19.45
CA ASN A 59 -5.43 -8.80 -20.55
C ASN A 59 -4.80 -7.45 -20.21
N ALA A 60 -3.49 -7.30 -20.38
CA ALA A 60 -2.80 -6.03 -20.15
C ALA A 60 -2.40 -5.39 -21.48
N ASN A 61 -2.73 -4.10 -21.65
CA ASN A 61 -2.23 -3.27 -22.74
C ASN A 61 -1.25 -2.24 -22.17
N LEU A 62 0.04 -2.44 -22.41
CA LEU A 62 1.09 -1.56 -21.90
C LEU A 62 1.15 -0.21 -22.64
N ASP A 63 0.70 -0.16 -23.89
CA ASP A 63 0.65 1.10 -24.65
C ASP A 63 -0.42 2.03 -24.08
N ASP A 64 -1.58 1.48 -23.73
CA ASP A 64 -2.67 2.22 -23.08
C ASP A 64 -2.43 2.40 -21.58
N GLY A 65 -1.57 1.58 -20.98
CA GLY A 65 -1.29 1.60 -19.54
C GLY A 65 -2.43 1.03 -18.70
N GLU A 66 -3.12 0.01 -19.21
CA GLU A 66 -4.33 -0.55 -18.62
C GLU A 66 -4.29 -2.07 -18.50
N ILE A 67 -5.00 -2.58 -17.49
CA ILE A 67 -5.37 -4.00 -17.38
C ILE A 67 -6.89 -4.15 -17.48
N ARG A 68 -7.30 -5.21 -18.17
CA ARG A 68 -8.69 -5.54 -18.46
C ARG A 68 -9.07 -6.84 -17.77
N PHE A 69 -10.28 -6.91 -17.23
CA PHE A 69 -10.88 -8.14 -16.69
C PHE A 69 -12.23 -8.37 -17.35
N GLY A 70 -12.34 -9.42 -18.15
CA GLY A 70 -13.49 -9.63 -19.03
C GLY A 70 -13.73 -8.43 -19.96
N ASP A 71 -15.00 -8.12 -20.24
CA ASP A 71 -15.37 -7.14 -21.27
C ASP A 71 -15.63 -5.72 -20.74
N ASN A 72 -15.76 -5.54 -19.42
CA ASN A 72 -16.31 -4.30 -18.84
C ASN A 72 -15.43 -3.64 -17.76
N LEU A 73 -14.39 -4.33 -17.29
CA LEU A 73 -13.51 -3.79 -16.24
C LEU A 73 -12.17 -3.41 -16.86
N PHE A 74 -11.83 -2.14 -16.79
CA PHE A 74 -10.63 -1.55 -17.35
C PHE A 74 -10.04 -0.63 -16.30
N PHE A 75 -8.77 -0.84 -15.94
CA PHE A 75 -8.14 -0.06 -14.90
C PHE A 75 -6.73 0.36 -15.29
N PRO A 76 -6.32 1.60 -14.95
CA PRO A 76 -4.96 2.03 -15.14
C PRO A 76 -4.02 1.28 -14.20
N ILE A 77 -2.80 1.03 -14.67
CA ILE A 77 -1.79 0.27 -13.94
C ILE A 77 -0.48 1.03 -13.75
N GLN A 78 0.28 0.60 -12.75
CA GLN A 78 1.73 0.81 -12.68
C GLN A 78 2.42 -0.54 -12.64
N ILE A 79 3.53 -0.68 -13.34
CA ILE A 79 4.26 -1.93 -13.41
C ILE A 79 5.34 -1.92 -12.35
N LEU A 80 5.31 -2.92 -11.46
CA LEU A 80 6.35 -3.11 -10.46
C LEU A 80 7.51 -3.92 -11.02
N GLY A 81 7.22 -5.00 -11.73
CA GLY A 81 8.24 -5.88 -12.29
C GLY A 81 7.67 -7.22 -12.74
N THR A 82 8.58 -8.12 -13.07
CA THR A 82 8.27 -9.44 -13.62
C THR A 82 9.02 -10.53 -12.87
N PHE A 83 8.33 -11.62 -12.60
CA PHE A 83 8.92 -12.85 -12.07
C PHE A 83 9.07 -13.88 -13.18
N SER A 84 10.19 -14.60 -13.17
CA SER A 84 10.46 -15.72 -14.09
C SER A 84 10.31 -17.04 -13.35
N HIS A 85 9.41 -17.92 -13.80
CA HIS A 85 9.26 -19.25 -13.22
C HIS A 85 10.52 -20.11 -13.42
N SER A 86 11.19 -19.95 -14.56
CA SER A 86 12.36 -20.75 -14.92
C SER A 86 13.58 -20.46 -14.06
N SER A 87 13.82 -19.19 -13.71
CA SER A 87 14.98 -18.75 -12.93
C SER A 87 14.66 -18.49 -11.46
N GLN A 88 13.37 -18.45 -11.09
CA GLN A 88 12.91 -18.08 -9.74
C GLN A 88 13.44 -16.72 -9.27
N THR A 89 13.48 -15.77 -10.19
CA THR A 89 13.98 -14.42 -9.94
C THR A 89 12.90 -13.38 -10.23
N TRP A 90 12.84 -12.39 -9.35
CA TRP A 90 12.13 -11.14 -9.57
C TRP A 90 13.06 -10.13 -10.23
N LEU A 91 12.61 -9.53 -11.33
CA LEU A 91 13.26 -8.43 -12.03
C LEU A 91 12.36 -7.20 -11.94
N TRP A 92 12.87 -6.13 -11.32
CA TRP A 92 12.12 -4.89 -11.23
C TRP A 92 11.96 -4.19 -12.58
N ALA A 93 10.84 -3.50 -12.77
CA ALA A 93 10.48 -2.87 -14.03
C ALA A 93 11.52 -1.82 -14.50
N TRP A 94 12.18 -1.11 -13.58
CA TRP A 94 13.23 -0.15 -13.92
C TRP A 94 14.48 -0.82 -14.53
N ALA A 95 14.73 -2.09 -14.22
CA ALA A 95 15.86 -2.85 -14.71
C ALA A 95 15.53 -3.60 -16.01
N ASN A 96 14.26 -3.73 -16.36
CA ASN A 96 13.78 -4.42 -17.55
C ASN A 96 13.86 -3.54 -18.81
N SER A 97 15.07 -3.12 -19.16
CA SER A 97 15.35 -2.23 -20.30
C SER A 97 15.00 -2.83 -21.67
N GLN A 98 14.87 -4.15 -21.76
CA GLN A 98 14.55 -4.85 -23.02
C GLN A 98 13.06 -4.85 -23.34
N SER A 99 12.19 -4.61 -22.35
CA SER A 99 10.73 -4.73 -22.51
C SER A 99 10.05 -3.44 -22.98
N ASN A 100 10.80 -2.38 -23.29
CA ASN A 100 10.30 -1.07 -23.76
C ASN A 100 9.10 -0.54 -22.94
N ILE A 101 9.12 -0.75 -21.62
CA ILE A 101 8.03 -0.32 -20.75
C ILE A 101 7.93 1.21 -20.79
N PRO A 102 6.75 1.78 -21.09
CA PRO A 102 6.56 3.23 -21.07
C PRO A 102 6.91 3.85 -19.72
N GLN A 103 7.63 4.98 -19.73
CA GLN A 103 8.12 5.64 -18.50
C GLN A 103 7.01 6.06 -17.54
N ASN A 104 5.80 6.34 -18.05
CA ASN A 104 4.64 6.67 -17.22
C ASN A 104 4.14 5.47 -16.40
N LEU A 105 4.51 4.23 -16.75
CA LEU A 105 4.15 3.02 -16.00
C LEU A 105 5.18 2.62 -14.95
N LEU A 106 6.33 3.30 -14.90
CA LEU A 106 7.45 2.98 -14.01
C LEU A 106 7.48 3.81 -12.72
N GLN A 107 6.56 4.75 -12.52
CA GLN A 107 6.67 5.76 -11.46
C GLN A 107 6.73 5.12 -10.08
N GLN A 108 5.82 4.19 -9.79
CA GLN A 108 5.80 3.50 -8.50
C GLN A 108 7.05 2.63 -8.27
N ALA A 109 7.53 1.93 -9.29
CA ALA A 109 8.74 1.13 -9.18
C ALA A 109 9.97 2.03 -8.90
N LEU A 110 10.10 3.16 -9.58
CA LEU A 110 11.19 4.12 -9.33
C LEU A 110 11.11 4.76 -7.94
N THR A 111 9.90 5.07 -7.45
CA THR A 111 9.73 5.57 -6.08
C THR A 111 10.09 4.50 -5.04
N LEU A 112 9.71 3.24 -5.25
CA LEU A 112 10.13 2.12 -4.38
C LEU A 112 11.65 1.95 -4.39
N LYS A 113 12.28 2.10 -5.56
CA LYS A 113 13.75 2.07 -5.67
C LYS A 113 14.41 3.13 -4.80
N GLN A 114 14.00 4.39 -4.96
CA GLN A 114 14.52 5.49 -4.15
C GLN A 114 14.27 5.27 -2.66
N TYR A 115 13.10 4.75 -2.30
CA TYR A 115 12.79 4.39 -0.92
C TYR A 115 13.74 3.31 -0.39
N GLY A 116 13.97 2.24 -1.16
CA GLY A 116 14.89 1.16 -0.81
C GLY A 116 16.33 1.63 -0.64
N GLU A 117 16.82 2.47 -1.56
CA GLU A 117 18.16 3.06 -1.51
C GLU A 117 18.34 3.94 -0.27
N ASN A 118 17.34 4.78 0.06
CA ASN A 118 17.40 5.67 1.21
C ASN A 118 17.36 4.93 2.57
N HIS A 119 16.76 3.74 2.61
CA HIS A 119 16.53 2.99 3.86
C HIS A 119 17.38 1.71 3.97
N GLY A 120 18.20 1.40 2.96
CA GLY A 120 19.04 0.19 2.94
C GLY A 120 18.24 -1.11 2.81
N ILE A 121 17.18 -1.13 1.99
CA ILE A 121 16.30 -2.30 1.82
C ILE A 121 16.62 -2.98 0.48
N ASP A 122 17.44 -4.04 0.54
CA ASP A 122 17.93 -4.77 -0.64
C ASP A 122 16.82 -5.24 -1.61
N LEU A 123 15.69 -5.68 -1.07
CA LEU A 123 14.53 -6.10 -1.88
C LEU A 123 14.04 -4.98 -2.81
N LEU A 124 14.15 -3.72 -2.36
CA LEU A 124 13.65 -2.56 -3.06
C LEU A 124 14.74 -1.81 -3.83
N SER A 125 16.02 -2.08 -3.59
CA SER A 125 17.14 -1.37 -4.24
C SER A 125 17.86 -2.19 -5.32
N ASN A 126 17.87 -3.52 -5.20
CA ASN A 126 18.52 -4.40 -6.17
C ASN A 126 17.65 -4.60 -7.41
N ASP A 127 18.28 -4.58 -8.59
CA ASP A 127 17.59 -4.75 -9.88
C ASP A 127 16.92 -6.12 -10.02
N THR A 128 17.61 -7.17 -9.56
CA THR A 128 17.17 -8.56 -9.59
C THR A 128 17.40 -9.21 -8.23
N VAL A 129 16.43 -9.99 -7.76
CA VAL A 129 16.55 -10.79 -6.53
C VAL A 129 15.95 -12.17 -6.73
N ASP A 130 16.44 -13.16 -5.99
CA ASP A 130 15.77 -14.45 -5.87
C ASP A 130 14.42 -14.24 -5.16
N ALA A 131 13.37 -14.86 -5.68
CA ALA A 131 12.01 -14.65 -5.19
C ALA A 131 11.16 -15.91 -5.31
N SER A 132 10.14 -15.98 -4.47
CA SER A 132 9.00 -16.90 -4.58
C SER A 132 7.73 -16.13 -4.88
N GLU A 133 6.64 -16.81 -5.25
CA GLU A 133 5.33 -16.18 -5.41
C GLU A 133 4.85 -15.46 -4.13
N THR A 134 5.22 -15.97 -2.95
CA THR A 134 4.95 -15.29 -1.68
C THR A 134 5.63 -13.92 -1.60
N ASP A 135 6.84 -13.79 -2.14
CA ASP A 135 7.56 -12.50 -2.19
C ASP A 135 6.87 -11.52 -3.16
N LEU A 136 6.27 -12.02 -4.25
CA LEU A 136 5.50 -11.19 -5.18
C LEU A 136 4.26 -10.59 -4.50
N HIS A 137 3.52 -11.42 -3.74
CA HIS A 137 2.40 -10.93 -2.94
C HIS A 137 2.84 -9.90 -1.90
N PHE A 138 3.99 -10.11 -1.24
CA PHE A 138 4.58 -9.11 -0.35
C PHE A 138 4.84 -7.79 -1.08
N ILE A 139 5.54 -7.81 -2.23
CA ILE A 139 5.89 -6.63 -3.04
C ILE A 139 4.61 -5.88 -3.47
N GLY A 140 3.64 -6.61 -4.03
CA GLY A 140 2.37 -6.03 -4.49
C GLY A 140 1.57 -5.39 -3.35
N LEU A 141 1.55 -6.04 -2.18
CA LEU A 141 0.81 -5.56 -1.01
C LEU A 141 1.45 -4.27 -0.43
N ILE A 142 2.77 -4.24 -0.25
CA ILE A 142 3.45 -3.03 0.26
C ILE A 142 3.34 -1.86 -0.72
N ALA A 143 3.43 -2.14 -2.03
CA ALA A 143 3.30 -1.11 -3.05
C ALA A 143 1.88 -0.54 -3.04
N SER A 144 0.88 -1.41 -2.99
CA SER A 144 -0.52 -0.99 -2.95
C SER A 144 -0.83 -0.11 -1.73
N GLY A 145 -0.31 -0.47 -0.55
CA GLY A 145 -0.50 0.35 0.64
C GLY A 145 0.29 1.65 0.61
N MET A 146 1.55 1.63 0.15
CA MET A 146 2.41 2.83 0.06
C MET A 146 1.84 3.87 -0.91
N PHE A 147 1.28 3.44 -2.04
CA PHE A 147 0.71 4.34 -3.04
C PHE A 147 -0.80 4.54 -2.89
N ASN A 148 -1.41 3.95 -1.85
CA ASN A 148 -2.85 3.94 -1.65
C ASN A 148 -3.63 3.46 -2.89
N SER A 149 -3.05 2.52 -3.65
CA SER A 149 -3.68 1.87 -4.81
C SER A 149 -4.96 1.14 -4.38
N SER A 150 -5.83 0.82 -5.33
CA SER A 150 -7.03 0.00 -5.11
C SER A 150 -6.71 -1.48 -4.91
N GLY A 151 -5.51 -1.92 -5.30
CA GLY A 151 -4.97 -3.25 -5.07
C GLY A 151 -3.78 -3.53 -6.00
N TYR A 152 -3.33 -4.78 -6.02
CA TYR A 152 -2.36 -5.29 -6.99
C TYR A 152 -2.88 -6.53 -7.70
N TYR A 153 -2.28 -6.86 -8.83
CA TYR A 153 -2.59 -8.06 -9.59
C TYR A 153 -1.31 -8.75 -10.07
N LEU A 154 -1.31 -10.07 -9.94
CA LEU A 154 -0.27 -10.96 -10.45
C LEU A 154 -0.78 -11.59 -11.74
N ALA A 155 -0.42 -10.98 -12.86
CA ALA A 155 -0.78 -11.43 -14.19
C ALA A 155 0.17 -12.54 -14.65
N ASP A 156 -0.18 -13.78 -14.30
CA ASP A 156 0.53 -14.98 -14.75
C ASP A 156 0.23 -15.25 -16.23
N TYR A 157 1.29 -15.19 -17.06
CA TYR A 157 1.26 -15.43 -18.50
C TYR A 157 1.95 -16.75 -18.90
N GLY A 158 2.13 -17.67 -17.95
CA GLY A 158 2.65 -19.03 -18.13
C GLY A 158 4.16 -19.14 -17.91
N GLU A 159 4.96 -18.34 -18.62
CA GLU A 159 6.44 -18.36 -18.47
C GLU A 159 6.93 -17.46 -17.32
N GLY A 160 6.05 -16.58 -16.83
CA GLY A 160 6.33 -15.67 -15.74
C GLY A 160 5.08 -14.91 -15.29
N ILE A 161 5.29 -14.01 -14.32
CA ILE A 161 4.23 -13.22 -13.71
C ILE A 161 4.58 -11.75 -13.84
N LEU A 162 3.67 -10.95 -14.40
CA LEU A 162 3.71 -9.49 -14.37
C LEU A 162 2.98 -9.00 -13.11
N CYS A 163 3.66 -8.26 -12.25
CA CYS A 163 3.04 -7.67 -11.07
C CYS A 163 2.78 -6.18 -11.29
N VAL A 164 1.51 -5.80 -11.12
CA VAL A 164 1.02 -4.44 -11.32
C VAL A 164 0.23 -3.97 -10.10
N THR A 165 0.25 -2.66 -9.86
CA THR A 165 -0.77 -2.03 -8.99
C THR A 165 -1.89 -1.47 -9.85
N ILE A 166 -3.10 -1.44 -9.29
CA ILE A 166 -4.32 -0.95 -9.91
C ILE A 166 -4.85 0.20 -9.08
N SER A 167 -5.18 1.33 -9.70
CA SER A 167 -5.78 2.49 -9.02
C SER A 167 -7.03 2.96 -9.75
N SER A 168 -8.20 2.85 -9.12
CA SER A 168 -9.45 3.28 -9.74
C SER A 168 -10.39 3.87 -8.70
N ALA A 169 -10.82 5.11 -8.97
CA ALA A 169 -11.79 5.81 -8.13
C ALA A 169 -13.13 5.06 -8.05
N ASP A 170 -13.48 4.26 -9.06
CA ASP A 170 -14.71 3.49 -9.05
C ASP A 170 -14.61 2.26 -8.13
N ILE A 171 -13.45 1.59 -8.09
CA ILE A 171 -13.16 0.52 -7.13
C ILE A 171 -13.16 1.08 -5.70
N ASP A 172 -12.52 2.23 -5.51
CA ASP A 172 -12.44 2.88 -4.20
C ASP A 172 -13.79 3.42 -3.73
N ARG A 173 -14.72 3.76 -4.64
CA ARG A 173 -16.07 4.20 -4.29
C ARG A 173 -16.98 3.04 -3.88
N SER A 174 -16.77 1.85 -4.44
CA SER A 174 -17.48 0.64 -4.01
C SER A 174 -16.89 0.02 -2.74
N PHE A 175 -15.65 0.38 -2.38
CA PHE A 175 -15.01 -0.05 -1.16
C PHE A 175 -15.80 0.41 0.07
N SER A 176 -16.37 -0.54 0.81
CA SER A 176 -16.96 -0.26 2.11
C SER A 176 -15.84 -0.19 3.14
N ASN A 177 -15.68 0.94 3.83
CA ASN A 177 -14.82 1.03 5.01
C ASN A 177 -15.52 0.32 6.19
N ASP A 178 -15.72 -0.98 6.06
CA ASP A 178 -16.47 -1.78 7.01
C ASP A 178 -15.66 -1.92 8.30
N HIS A 179 -16.37 -1.75 9.41
CA HIS A 179 -15.84 -1.97 10.73
C HIS A 179 -15.60 -3.45 10.99
N LEU A 180 -16.51 -4.31 10.53
CA LEU A 180 -16.44 -5.74 10.78
C LEU A 180 -15.33 -6.42 9.98
N ALA A 181 -14.92 -5.85 8.84
CA ALA A 181 -13.78 -6.32 8.06
C ALA A 181 -12.48 -6.38 8.88
N ILE A 182 -12.31 -5.54 9.90
CA ILE A 182 -11.13 -5.57 10.77
C ILE A 182 -11.01 -6.93 11.48
N MET A 183 -12.15 -7.55 11.83
CA MET A 183 -12.21 -8.83 12.54
C MET A 183 -11.85 -10.02 11.64
N THR A 184 -11.83 -9.84 10.32
CA THR A 184 -11.48 -10.89 9.35
C THR A 184 -10.12 -10.64 8.71
N ILE A 185 -9.89 -9.42 8.24
CA ILE A 185 -8.65 -9.01 7.55
C ILE A 185 -7.44 -9.07 8.48
N PHE A 186 -7.57 -8.55 9.71
CA PHE A 186 -6.40 -8.49 10.59
C PHE A 186 -5.91 -9.88 11.03
N PRO A 187 -6.78 -10.83 11.44
CA PRO A 187 -6.36 -12.22 11.67
C PRO A 187 -5.74 -12.90 10.44
N GLN A 188 -6.23 -12.62 9.23
CA GLN A 188 -5.62 -13.15 8.01
C GLN A 188 -4.21 -12.58 7.80
N LEU A 189 -4.04 -11.27 7.98
CA LEU A 189 -2.75 -10.59 7.81
C LEU A 189 -1.67 -11.21 8.71
N ILE A 190 -1.96 -11.41 10.00
CA ILE A 190 -1.00 -11.99 10.96
C ILE A 190 -0.74 -13.48 10.73
N ALA A 191 -1.61 -14.17 9.99
CA ALA A 191 -1.37 -15.56 9.57
C ALA A 191 -0.48 -15.64 8.33
N LEU A 192 -0.50 -14.62 7.48
CA LEU A 192 0.27 -14.57 6.23
C LEU A 192 1.71 -14.05 6.42
N TYR A 193 1.92 -13.15 7.39
CA TYR A 193 3.21 -12.47 7.53
C TYR A 193 3.64 -12.37 9.00
N GLU A 194 4.95 -12.53 9.21
CA GLU A 194 5.57 -12.26 10.50
C GLU A 194 5.71 -10.76 10.74
N MET A 195 5.17 -10.25 11.85
CA MET A 195 5.19 -8.83 12.19
C MET A 195 4.90 -8.61 13.68
N ASN A 196 5.08 -7.38 14.17
CA ASN A 196 4.51 -6.96 15.45
C ASN A 196 3.00 -6.67 15.30
N HIS A 197 2.15 -7.52 15.90
CA HIS A 197 0.69 -7.42 15.70
C HIS A 197 0.14 -6.11 16.28
N LYS A 198 0.67 -5.63 17.40
CA LYS A 198 0.21 -4.38 18.02
C LYS A 198 0.49 -3.17 17.14
N ASN A 199 1.69 -3.07 16.57
CA ASN A 199 2.05 -2.01 15.63
C ASN A 199 1.17 -2.09 14.38
N ALA A 200 1.07 -3.27 13.77
CA ALA A 200 0.28 -3.47 12.56
C ALA A 200 -1.20 -3.10 12.74
N LEU A 201 -1.82 -3.55 13.84
CA LEU A 201 -3.21 -3.21 14.13
C LEU A 201 -3.38 -1.70 14.37
N THR A 202 -2.44 -1.08 15.09
CA THR A 202 -2.46 0.37 15.33
C THR A 202 -2.43 1.15 14.02
N ARG A 203 -1.53 0.80 13.10
CA ARG A 203 -1.41 1.46 11.79
C ARG A 203 -2.65 1.26 10.94
N TYR A 204 -3.15 0.04 10.88
CA TYR A 204 -4.35 -0.29 10.13
C TYR A 204 -5.58 0.49 10.63
N LEU A 205 -5.78 0.55 11.95
CA LEU A 205 -6.88 1.31 12.55
C LEU A 205 -6.73 2.82 12.35
N GLN A 206 -5.51 3.36 12.44
CA GLN A 206 -5.23 4.77 12.14
C GLN A 206 -5.58 5.12 10.70
N GLN A 207 -5.18 4.28 9.73
CA GLN A 207 -5.50 4.46 8.31
C GLN A 207 -7.02 4.41 8.05
N LYS A 208 -7.74 3.56 8.78
CA LYS A 208 -9.22 3.54 8.74
C LYS A 208 -9.87 4.73 9.48
N GLY A 209 -9.09 5.61 10.10
CA GLY A 209 -9.56 6.82 10.77
C GLY A 209 -10.08 6.61 12.18
N TYR A 210 -9.61 5.57 12.88
CA TYR A 210 -9.90 5.39 14.30
C TYR A 210 -8.95 6.22 15.17
N GLN A 211 -9.46 6.73 16.28
CA GLN A 211 -8.66 7.30 17.34
C GLN A 211 -8.18 6.18 18.27
N ILE A 212 -6.86 6.11 18.50
CA ILE A 212 -6.24 5.02 19.25
C ILE A 212 -5.93 5.44 20.69
N GLN A 213 -6.29 4.57 21.64
CA GLN A 213 -5.85 4.60 23.03
C GLN A 213 -5.11 3.28 23.32
N ALA A 214 -3.78 3.34 23.29
CA ALA A 214 -2.93 2.18 23.54
C ALA A 214 -2.47 2.13 25.01
N GLY A 215 -2.70 1.00 25.66
CA GLY A 215 -2.04 0.62 26.92
C GLY A 215 -0.82 -0.27 26.64
N GLU A 216 -0.26 -0.87 27.70
CA GLU A 216 0.89 -1.77 27.57
C GLU A 216 0.54 -3.03 26.76
N ASN A 217 -0.51 -3.77 27.15
CA ASN A 217 -0.94 -5.02 26.52
C ASN A 217 -2.38 -4.95 25.96
N GLN A 218 -2.93 -3.75 25.83
CA GLN A 218 -4.28 -3.52 25.35
C GLN A 218 -4.32 -2.35 24.37
N LEU A 219 -5.26 -2.39 23.44
CA LEU A 219 -5.56 -1.32 22.52
C LEU A 219 -7.08 -1.14 22.46
N THR A 220 -7.54 0.10 22.65
CA THR A 220 -8.93 0.49 22.35
C THR A 220 -8.90 1.53 21.25
N ALA A 221 -9.73 1.37 20.23
CA ALA A 221 -9.82 2.29 19.10
C ALA A 221 -11.27 2.65 18.81
N THR A 222 -11.57 3.93 18.60
CA THR A 222 -12.94 4.42 18.42
C THR A 222 -13.11 5.23 17.14
N LYS A 223 -14.26 5.09 16.48
CA LYS A 223 -14.66 5.87 15.31
C LYS A 223 -16.18 6.05 15.30
N GLY A 224 -16.65 7.21 15.74
CA GLY A 224 -18.09 7.43 15.96
C GLY A 224 -18.61 6.54 17.09
N ASP A 225 -19.61 5.72 16.81
CA ASP A 225 -20.20 4.72 17.72
C ASP A 225 -19.47 3.37 17.72
N LYS A 226 -18.55 3.16 16.78
CA LYS A 226 -17.78 1.91 16.62
C LYS A 226 -16.56 1.88 17.53
N THR A 227 -16.30 0.70 18.12
CA THR A 227 -15.17 0.49 19.04
C THR A 227 -14.48 -0.83 18.74
N ILE A 228 -13.16 -0.81 18.56
CA ILE A 228 -12.32 -2.02 18.48
C ILE A 228 -11.55 -2.15 19.79
N ARG A 229 -11.49 -3.37 20.35
CA ARG A 229 -10.67 -3.71 21.51
C ARG A 229 -9.78 -4.90 21.18
N ALA A 230 -8.49 -4.77 21.42
CA ALA A 230 -7.53 -5.84 21.24
C ALA A 230 -6.67 -6.03 22.51
N GLU A 231 -6.31 -7.28 22.76
CA GLU A 231 -5.36 -7.67 23.80
C GLU A 231 -4.15 -8.35 23.18
N PHE A 232 -2.99 -8.18 23.81
CA PHE A 232 -1.71 -8.70 23.34
C PHE A 232 -0.98 -9.42 24.48
N ASP A 233 -0.16 -10.40 24.13
CA ASP A 233 0.81 -10.97 25.07
C ASP A 233 2.06 -10.09 25.21
N GLN A 234 3.01 -10.52 26.05
CA GLN A 234 4.27 -9.80 26.31
C GLN A 234 5.17 -9.66 25.07
N LEU A 235 4.94 -10.45 24.02
CA LEU A 235 5.65 -10.38 22.74
C LEU A 235 4.87 -9.56 21.71
N SER A 236 3.85 -8.80 22.13
CA SER A 236 2.96 -8.01 21.26
C SER A 236 2.16 -8.85 20.27
N ARG A 237 1.96 -10.15 20.53
CA ARG A 237 1.11 -11.01 19.70
C ARG A 237 -0.32 -10.90 20.18
N MET A 238 -1.23 -10.65 19.24
CA MET A 238 -2.66 -10.54 19.50
C MET A 238 -3.23 -11.83 20.10
N THR A 239 -3.91 -11.72 21.24
CA THR A 239 -4.59 -12.84 21.92
C THR A 239 -6.11 -12.72 21.83
N GLN A 240 -6.64 -11.49 21.72
CA GLN A 240 -8.06 -11.21 21.54
C GLN A 240 -8.26 -10.01 20.62
N LEU A 241 -9.36 -10.03 19.87
CA LEU A 241 -9.81 -8.94 19.01
C LEU A 241 -11.35 -8.92 19.00
N ASN A 242 -11.93 -7.79 19.40
CA ASN A 242 -13.37 -7.58 19.49
C ASN A 242 -13.74 -6.25 18.82
N GLY A 243 -14.94 -6.18 18.21
CA GLY A 243 -15.49 -5.02 17.52
C GLY A 243 -16.99 -4.94 17.68
#